data_AF-A0A1C5IB00-F1
#
_entry.id   AF-A0A1C5IB00-F1
#
_cell.length_a   1.000
_cell.length_b   1.000
_cell.length_c   1.000
_cell.angle_alpha   90.00
_cell.angle_beta   90.00
_cell.angle_gamma   90.00
#
_symmetry.space_group_name_H-M   'P 1'
#
loop_
_entity.id
_entity.type
_entity.pdbx_description
1 polymer ?
#
loop_
_entity_poly.entity_id
_entity_poly.type
_entity_poly.pdbx_seq_one_letter_code
_entity_poly.pdbx_strand_id
1 'polypeptide(L)'
;MGLDNVAVHWPRTGRFYDPVAPAEFVDFGEIVDVPRISAPTAALAELIAKTGTVRATAYTELVDLILGLENVLYATENAAEDEDPVIDPDGCSWIAEGVEKFVARHRPYGETVTFESVSEVLRALLGDGRLAEQQLRWLDTRLDKLRDDSGDPPQWNFTCAELSVLAAFYRRCAERGFAVYADV
;
A
#
# COMPACT_ATOMS: atom_id res chain seq x y z
N MET A 1 19.38 -2.40 -15.54
CA MET A 1 19.24 -0.93 -15.65
C MET A 1 18.25 -0.59 -14.57
N GLY A 2 18.76 -0.15 -13.41
CA GLY A 2 18.02 -0.11 -12.15
C GLY A 2 16.93 0.94 -12.20
N LEU A 3 15.74 0.58 -11.72
CA LEU A 3 14.68 1.53 -11.45
C LEU A 3 15.13 2.35 -10.24
N ASP A 4 15.78 3.47 -10.51
CA ASP A 4 16.12 4.45 -9.48
C ASP A 4 14.81 4.94 -8.85
N ASN A 5 14.54 4.46 -7.63
CA ASN A 5 13.60 4.93 -6.62
C ASN A 5 12.75 6.16 -7.03
N VAL A 6 11.60 5.93 -7.69
CA VAL A 6 10.62 7.01 -7.91
C VAL A 6 9.95 7.33 -6.57
N ALA A 7 10.41 8.36 -5.87
CA ALA A 7 9.78 8.78 -4.62
C ALA A 7 8.39 9.38 -4.94
N VAL A 8 7.30 8.65 -4.69
CA VAL A 8 5.94 9.20 -4.84
C VAL A 8 5.70 10.21 -3.71
N HIS A 9 5.62 11.49 -4.06
CA HIS A 9 5.32 12.58 -3.14
C HIS A 9 3.92 13.14 -3.39
N TRP A 10 3.08 13.14 -2.36
CA TRP A 10 1.82 13.89 -2.34
C TRP A 10 2.04 15.32 -1.79
N PRO A 11 1.13 16.29 -1.94
CA PRO A 11 0.01 16.40 -2.88
C PRO A 11 0.39 17.32 -4.06
N ARG A 12 0.19 16.90 -5.32
CA ARG A 12 0.34 17.82 -6.47
C ARG A 12 -0.69 17.60 -7.57
N THR A 13 -1.08 18.75 -8.12
CA THR A 13 -2.00 19.00 -9.23
C THR A 13 -1.52 18.41 -10.53
N GLY A 14 -2.30 17.49 -11.11
CA GLY A 14 -2.36 17.37 -12.57
C GLY A 14 -3.23 18.49 -13.15
N ARG A 15 -3.19 18.68 -14.48
CA ARG A 15 -4.06 19.66 -15.19
C ARG A 15 -5.57 19.45 -14.94
N PHE A 16 -5.95 18.24 -14.53
CA PHE A 16 -7.34 17.81 -14.34
C PHE A 16 -7.75 17.68 -12.86
N TYR A 17 -6.82 17.82 -11.91
CA TYR A 17 -7.09 17.64 -10.48
C TYR A 17 -6.41 18.73 -9.64
N ASP A 18 -7.18 19.37 -8.75
CA ASP A 18 -6.67 20.36 -7.80
C ASP A 18 -5.75 19.72 -6.74
N PRO A 19 -4.78 20.47 -6.17
CA PRO A 19 -3.89 19.92 -5.16
C PRO A 19 -4.72 19.67 -3.92
N VAL A 20 -4.65 18.45 -3.39
CA VAL A 20 -5.36 18.12 -2.16
C VAL A 20 -4.71 18.88 -1.01
N ALA A 21 -5.47 19.77 -0.37
CA ALA A 21 -4.98 20.48 0.80
C ALA A 21 -4.78 19.49 1.96
N PRO A 22 -3.67 19.57 2.72
CA PRO A 22 -3.47 18.71 3.90
C PRO A 22 -4.61 18.77 4.92
N ALA A 23 -5.38 19.86 4.94
CA ALA A 23 -6.59 20.00 5.76
C ALA A 23 -7.64 18.89 5.53
N GLU A 24 -7.65 18.23 4.36
CA GLU A 24 -8.51 17.07 4.07
C GLU A 24 -8.12 15.80 4.84
N PHE A 25 -6.94 15.80 5.47
CA PHE A 25 -6.38 14.66 6.21
C PHE A 25 -6.08 14.96 7.68
N VAL A 26 -6.38 16.16 8.17
CA VAL A 26 -6.00 16.61 9.53
C VAL A 26 -6.51 15.69 10.64
N ASP A 27 -7.66 15.06 10.44
CA ASP A 27 -8.30 14.12 11.37
C ASP A 27 -7.51 12.80 11.53
N PHE A 28 -6.60 12.45 10.61
CA PHE A 28 -5.64 11.38 10.85
C PHE A 28 -4.76 11.67 12.08
N GLY A 29 -4.58 12.95 12.45
CA GLY A 29 -3.86 13.34 13.66
C GLY A 29 -4.53 12.82 14.94
N GLU A 30 -5.85 12.60 14.93
CA GLU A 30 -6.60 12.08 16.08
C GLU A 30 -6.24 10.61 16.37
N ILE A 31 -5.72 9.87 15.38
CA ILE A 31 -5.26 8.49 15.52
C ILE A 31 -4.07 8.40 16.49
N VAL A 32 -3.23 9.45 16.54
CA VAL A 32 -2.07 9.52 17.43
C VAL A 32 -2.48 9.51 18.91
N ASP A 33 -3.66 10.03 19.23
CA ASP A 33 -4.19 10.11 20.59
C ASP A 33 -4.85 8.80 21.07
N VAL A 34 -4.93 7.78 20.20
CA VAL A 34 -5.51 6.48 20.55
C VAL A 34 -4.61 5.75 21.55
N PRO A 35 -5.12 5.35 22.73
CA PRO A 35 -4.31 4.64 23.71
C PRO A 35 -3.71 3.34 23.15
N ARG A 36 -2.41 3.13 23.41
CA ARG A 36 -1.64 1.93 23.03
C ARG A 36 -1.41 1.77 21.52
N ILE A 37 -1.54 2.85 20.75
CA ILE A 37 -1.12 2.83 19.35
C ILE A 37 0.40 2.62 19.23
N SER A 38 0.83 1.87 18.22
CA SER A 38 2.24 1.64 17.97
C SER A 38 2.91 2.92 17.43
N ALA A 39 4.19 3.13 17.74
CA ALA A 39 4.94 4.29 17.23
C ALA A 39 4.97 4.37 15.68
N PRO A 40 5.15 3.25 14.93
CA PRO A 40 5.03 3.27 13.47
C PRO A 40 3.65 3.72 12.97
N THR A 41 2.56 3.21 13.57
CA THR A 41 1.20 3.61 13.20
C THR A 41 0.96 5.10 13.45
N ALA A 42 1.39 5.61 14.62
CA ALA A 42 1.26 7.02 14.96
C ALA A 42 2.09 7.90 14.00
N ALA A 43 3.31 7.50 13.65
CA ALA A 43 4.16 8.23 12.73
C ALA A 43 3.56 8.30 11.31
N LEU A 44 2.94 7.21 10.84
CA LEU A 44 2.23 7.21 9.56
C LEU A 44 1.02 8.15 9.59
N ALA A 45 0.19 8.06 10.63
CA ALA A 45 -1.00 8.90 10.76
C ALA A 45 -0.63 10.39 10.88
N GLU A 46 0.40 10.72 11.66
CA GLU A 46 0.91 12.08 11.80
C GLU A 46 1.49 12.61 10.49
N LEU A 47 2.20 11.78 9.71
CA LEU A 47 2.67 12.14 8.38
C LEU A 47 1.48 12.51 7.49
N ILE A 48 0.50 11.61 7.36
CA ILE A 48 -0.70 11.84 6.55
C ILE A 48 -1.42 13.13 6.98
N ALA A 49 -1.59 13.35 8.28
CA ALA A 49 -2.26 14.54 8.79
C ALA A 49 -1.54 15.85 8.45
N LYS A 50 -0.20 15.84 8.44
CA LYS A 50 0.61 17.03 8.14
C LYS A 50 0.73 17.31 6.65
N THR A 51 0.79 16.26 5.83
CA THR A 51 1.22 16.39 4.44
C THR A 51 0.18 15.94 3.43
N GLY A 52 -0.82 15.17 3.84
CA GLY A 52 -1.69 14.42 2.94
C GLY A 52 -0.95 13.35 2.14
N THR A 53 0.18 12.84 2.68
CA THR A 53 1.05 11.88 1.97
C THR A 53 1.22 10.55 2.69
N VAL A 54 1.53 9.52 1.90
CA VAL A 54 2.17 8.28 2.35
C VAL A 54 3.49 8.10 1.60
N ARG A 55 4.51 7.53 2.24
CA ARG A 55 5.76 7.13 1.55
C ARG A 55 5.53 5.78 0.87
N ALA A 56 5.40 5.77 -0.46
CA ALA A 56 5.13 4.55 -1.23
C ALA A 56 6.13 3.42 -0.92
N THR A 57 7.42 3.74 -0.85
CA THR A 57 8.53 2.77 -0.71
C THR A 57 8.39 1.80 0.45
N ALA A 58 7.76 2.20 1.56
CA ALA A 58 7.64 1.33 2.73
C ALA A 58 6.62 0.20 2.53
N TYR A 59 5.58 0.41 1.71
CA TYR A 59 4.47 -0.52 1.55
C TYR A 59 4.37 -1.13 0.15
N THR A 60 5.15 -0.64 -0.82
CA THR A 60 5.02 -1.03 -2.22
C THR A 60 5.04 -2.54 -2.42
N GLU A 61 6.07 -3.22 -1.90
CA GLU A 61 6.23 -4.66 -2.13
C GLU A 61 5.06 -5.46 -1.56
N LEU A 62 4.56 -5.06 -0.38
CA LEU A 62 3.42 -5.71 0.26
C LEU A 62 2.12 -5.45 -0.53
N VAL A 63 1.86 -4.21 -0.93
CA VAL A 63 0.65 -3.84 -1.68
C VAL A 63 0.67 -4.50 -3.06
N ASP A 64 1.81 -4.49 -3.75
CA ASP A 64 1.98 -5.18 -5.03
C ASP A 64 1.70 -6.68 -4.89
N LEU A 65 2.22 -7.30 -3.83
CA LEU A 65 1.97 -8.72 -3.56
C LEU A 65 0.49 -9.00 -3.26
N ILE A 66 -0.17 -8.19 -2.42
CA ILE A 66 -1.58 -8.35 -2.04
C ILE A 66 -2.51 -8.24 -3.27
N LEU A 67 -2.22 -7.30 -4.16
CA LEU A 67 -3.07 -7.00 -5.31
C LEU A 67 -2.71 -7.81 -6.56
N GLY A 68 -1.64 -8.60 -6.50
CA GLY A 68 -1.14 -9.36 -7.65
C GLY A 68 -0.53 -8.49 -8.74
N LEU A 69 0.03 -7.36 -8.33
CA LEU A 69 0.58 -6.31 -9.17
C LEU A 69 2.10 -6.38 -9.23
N GLU A 70 2.69 -5.70 -10.20
CA GLU A 70 4.14 -5.58 -10.35
C GLU A 70 4.44 -4.08 -10.53
N ASN A 71 5.04 -3.45 -9.52
CA ASN A 71 5.40 -2.03 -9.51
C ASN A 71 4.22 -1.07 -9.70
N VAL A 72 3.01 -1.37 -9.19
CA VAL A 72 1.84 -0.49 -9.45
C VAL A 72 1.89 0.80 -8.65
N LEU A 73 2.52 0.82 -7.47
CA LEU A 73 2.81 2.11 -6.82
C LEU A 73 3.83 2.96 -7.61
N TYR A 74 4.41 2.45 -8.70
CA TYR A 74 5.42 3.12 -9.52
C TYR A 74 5.07 3.26 -11.00
N ALA A 75 3.79 3.09 -11.40
CA ALA A 75 3.27 3.19 -12.78
C ALA A 75 4.35 3.48 -13.85
N THR A 76 4.95 2.40 -14.31
CA THR A 76 6.01 2.39 -15.33
C THR A 76 5.46 2.82 -16.69
N GLU A 77 6.26 3.62 -17.41
CA GLU A 77 6.12 4.04 -18.82
C GLU A 77 4.98 5.01 -19.18
N ASN A 78 3.83 5.02 -18.50
CA ASN A 78 2.75 5.99 -18.76
C ASN A 78 2.87 7.30 -17.96
N ALA A 79 3.59 7.30 -16.83
CA ALA A 79 3.84 8.52 -16.05
C ALA A 79 4.74 9.54 -16.80
N ALA A 80 5.36 9.12 -17.91
CA ALA A 80 6.13 10.00 -18.80
C ALA A 80 5.26 10.81 -19.77
N GLU A 81 3.97 10.47 -19.90
CA GLU A 81 2.97 11.37 -20.45
C GLU A 81 2.41 12.14 -19.25
N ASP A 82 2.81 13.41 -19.08
CA ASP A 82 2.49 14.33 -17.96
C ASP A 82 0.97 14.51 -17.63
N GLU A 83 0.10 13.68 -18.20
CA GLU A 83 -1.35 13.81 -18.23
C GLU A 83 -2.09 12.82 -17.32
N ASP A 84 -1.57 11.61 -17.11
CA ASP A 84 -2.29 10.53 -16.40
C ASP A 84 -1.80 10.32 -14.95
N PRO A 85 -2.73 10.13 -13.98
CA PRO A 85 -2.35 9.81 -12.61
C PRO A 85 -1.74 8.40 -12.52
N VAL A 86 -0.75 8.23 -11.65
CA VAL A 86 -0.15 6.95 -11.27
C VAL A 86 -1.18 6.03 -10.63
N ILE A 87 -2.08 6.58 -9.81
CA ILE A 87 -3.22 5.86 -9.23
C ILE A 87 -4.41 6.83 -9.25
N ASP A 88 -5.50 6.46 -9.93
CA ASP A 88 -6.74 7.22 -9.98
C ASP A 88 -7.67 6.88 -8.79
N PRO A 89 -8.84 7.53 -8.62
CA PRO A 89 -9.76 7.21 -7.53
C PRO A 89 -10.24 5.74 -7.52
N ASP A 90 -10.38 5.12 -8.68
CA ASP A 90 -10.76 3.71 -8.81
C ASP A 90 -9.63 2.79 -8.32
N GLY A 91 -8.38 3.10 -8.69
CA GLY A 91 -7.18 2.45 -8.18
C GLY A 91 -7.04 2.63 -6.67
N CYS A 92 -7.35 3.82 -6.13
CA CYS A 92 -7.40 4.05 -4.68
C CYS A 92 -8.45 3.15 -4.01
N SER A 93 -9.64 3.02 -4.60
CA SER A 93 -10.71 2.16 -4.08
C SER A 93 -10.28 0.70 -4.05
N TRP A 94 -9.61 0.25 -5.11
CA TRP A 94 -9.11 -1.11 -5.23
C TRP A 94 -8.00 -1.42 -4.22
N ILE A 95 -7.03 -0.51 -4.05
CA ILE A 95 -5.97 -0.65 -3.03
C ILE A 95 -6.59 -0.72 -1.63
N ALA A 96 -7.48 0.21 -1.30
CA ALA A 96 -8.13 0.24 0.01
C ALA A 96 -8.86 -1.08 0.32
N GLU A 97 -9.65 -1.59 -0.63
CA GLU A 97 -10.37 -2.85 -0.46
C GLU A 97 -9.44 -4.05 -0.31
N GLY A 98 -8.35 -4.11 -1.08
CA GLY A 98 -7.36 -5.18 -0.98
C GLY A 98 -6.67 -5.20 0.39
N VAL A 99 -6.21 -4.04 0.87
CA VAL A 99 -5.55 -3.90 2.17
C VAL A 99 -6.52 -4.20 3.32
N GLU A 100 -7.77 -3.72 3.26
CA GLU A 100 -8.81 -4.01 4.25
C GLU A 100 -9.08 -5.52 4.37
N LYS A 101 -9.24 -6.21 3.23
CA LYS A 101 -9.44 -7.67 3.19
C LYS A 101 -8.23 -8.39 3.76
N PHE A 102 -7.02 -7.96 3.39
CA PHE A 102 -5.79 -8.54 3.94
C PHE A 102 -5.74 -8.39 5.47
N VAL A 103 -5.92 -7.18 5.99
CA VAL A 103 -5.90 -6.91 7.45
C VAL A 103 -6.94 -7.77 8.17
N ALA A 104 -8.18 -7.83 7.66
CA ALA A 104 -9.23 -8.64 8.26
C ALA A 104 -8.87 -10.13 8.35
N ARG A 105 -8.11 -10.64 7.36
CA ARG A 105 -7.67 -12.02 7.26
C ARG A 105 -6.37 -12.30 8.00
N HIS A 106 -5.58 -11.26 8.24
CA HIS A 106 -4.32 -11.33 8.98
C HIS A 106 -4.54 -11.31 10.50
N ARG A 107 -5.57 -10.61 11.01
CA ARG A 107 -5.87 -10.54 12.46
C ARG A 107 -5.76 -11.85 13.26
N PRO A 108 -6.18 -13.04 12.76
CA PRO A 108 -5.99 -14.32 13.47
C PRO A 108 -4.52 -14.72 13.69
N TYR A 109 -3.59 -14.21 12.89
CA TYR A 109 -2.14 -14.45 12.94
C TYR A 109 -1.40 -13.47 13.88
N GLY A 110 -2.11 -12.47 14.43
CA GLY A 110 -1.56 -11.47 15.35
C GLY A 110 -1.55 -10.06 14.78
N GLU A 111 -1.00 -9.11 15.55
CA GLU A 111 -0.95 -7.70 15.15
C GLU A 111 0.21 -7.39 14.20
N THR A 112 1.33 -8.11 14.35
CA THR A 112 2.55 -7.88 13.59
C THR A 112 2.49 -8.58 12.23
N VAL A 113 2.72 -7.82 11.16
CA VAL A 113 2.74 -8.30 9.78
C VAL A 113 4.19 -8.51 9.34
N THR A 114 4.57 -9.77 9.24
CA THR A 114 5.87 -10.24 8.71
C THR A 114 5.71 -10.93 7.36
N PHE A 115 6.81 -11.15 6.65
CA PHE A 115 6.82 -11.90 5.40
C PHE A 115 6.16 -13.29 5.52
N GLU A 116 6.46 -14.03 6.59
CA GLU A 116 5.88 -15.36 6.86
C GLU A 116 4.37 -15.27 7.03
N SER A 117 3.90 -14.35 7.87
CA SER A 117 2.47 -14.19 8.13
C SER A 117 1.70 -13.74 6.88
N VAL A 118 2.29 -12.90 6.02
CA VAL A 118 1.72 -12.51 4.72
C VAL A 118 1.62 -13.74 3.82
N SER A 119 2.69 -14.53 3.75
CA SER A 119 2.75 -15.75 2.96
C SER A 119 1.64 -16.74 3.37
N GLU A 120 1.44 -16.95 4.67
CA GLU A 120 0.37 -17.81 5.21
C GLU A 120 -1.03 -17.29 4.86
N VAL A 121 -1.28 -15.99 5.08
CA VAL A 121 -2.58 -15.36 4.77
C VAL A 121 -2.91 -15.48 3.28
N LEU A 122 -1.95 -15.17 2.39
CA LEU A 122 -2.18 -15.22 0.95
C LEU A 122 -2.39 -16.65 0.45
N ARG A 123 -1.64 -17.64 0.97
CA ARG A 123 -1.88 -19.05 0.65
C ARG A 123 -3.27 -19.49 1.08
N ALA A 124 -3.72 -19.07 2.27
CA ALA A 124 -5.07 -19.37 2.75
C ALA A 124 -6.16 -18.72 1.89
N LEU A 125 -5.93 -17.51 1.37
CA LEU A 125 -6.88 -16.82 0.49
C LEU A 125 -6.97 -17.43 -0.90
N LEU A 126 -5.86 -17.90 -1.45
CA LEU A 126 -5.80 -18.49 -2.80
C LEU A 126 -6.12 -19.99 -2.81
N GLY A 127 -6.01 -20.67 -1.66
CA GLY A 127 -6.11 -22.12 -1.56
C GLY A 127 -7.49 -22.73 -1.79
N ASP A 128 -8.57 -21.94 -1.78
CA ASP A 128 -9.96 -22.42 -1.87
C ASP A 128 -10.65 -22.09 -3.22
N GLY A 129 -9.85 -21.79 -4.26
CA GLY A 129 -10.33 -21.38 -5.57
C GLY A 129 -10.28 -22.48 -6.65
N ARG A 130 -11.11 -22.33 -7.70
CA ARG A 130 -11.05 -23.19 -8.91
C ARG A 130 -9.69 -23.17 -9.61
N LEU A 131 -8.90 -22.11 -9.40
CA LEU A 131 -7.55 -21.93 -9.95
C LEU A 131 -6.47 -21.97 -8.86
N ALA A 132 -6.77 -22.53 -7.67
CA ALA A 132 -5.89 -22.52 -6.51
C ALA A 132 -4.45 -22.96 -6.83
N GLU A 133 -4.26 -24.08 -7.53
CA GLU A 133 -2.92 -24.55 -7.87
C GLU A 133 -2.13 -23.54 -8.73
N GLN A 134 -2.78 -22.90 -9.71
CA GLN A 134 -2.12 -21.91 -10.56
C GLN A 134 -1.78 -20.65 -9.76
N GLN A 135 -2.71 -20.21 -8.91
CA GLN A 135 -2.53 -19.02 -8.06
C GLN A 135 -1.47 -19.24 -6.98
N LEU A 136 -1.39 -20.43 -6.39
CA LEU A 136 -0.36 -20.79 -5.43
C LEU A 136 1.03 -20.85 -6.07
N ARG A 137 1.16 -21.44 -7.28
CA ARG A 137 2.44 -21.42 -8.02
C ARG A 137 2.89 -20.01 -8.39
N TRP A 138 1.94 -19.16 -8.78
CA TRP A 138 2.22 -17.74 -9.01
C TRP A 138 2.69 -17.04 -7.73
N LEU A 139 2.00 -17.27 -6.61
CA LEU A 139 2.36 -16.70 -5.31
C LEU A 139 3.76 -17.14 -4.88
N ASP A 140 4.08 -18.43 -4.96
CA ASP A 140 5.39 -18.96 -4.58
C ASP A 140 6.51 -18.31 -5.43
N THR A 141 6.28 -18.17 -6.74
CA THR A 141 7.23 -17.47 -7.63
C THR A 141 7.43 -16.00 -7.22
N ARG A 142 6.37 -15.32 -6.78
CA ARG A 142 6.46 -13.92 -6.32
C ARG A 142 7.17 -13.81 -4.97
N LEU A 143 6.88 -14.69 -4.04
CA LEU A 143 7.55 -14.74 -2.74
C LEU A 143 9.04 -15.03 -2.89
N ASP A 144 9.41 -15.93 -3.80
CA ASP A 144 10.83 -16.24 -4.07
C ASP A 144 11.58 -15.04 -4.66
N LYS A 145 10.93 -14.23 -5.51
CA LYS A 145 11.52 -13.01 -6.08
C LYS A 145 11.75 -11.89 -5.06
N LEU A 146 11.04 -11.89 -3.93
CA LEU A 146 11.20 -10.90 -2.87
C LEU A 146 12.39 -11.21 -1.95
N ARG A 147 12.94 -12.43 -2.03
CA ARG A 147 14.11 -12.81 -1.25
C ARG A 147 15.37 -12.19 -1.85
N ASP A 148 16.33 -11.88 -0.98
CA ASP A 148 17.62 -11.38 -1.41
C ASP A 148 18.50 -12.47 -2.02
N ASP A 149 19.72 -12.10 -2.45
CA ASP A 149 20.69 -13.04 -3.04
C ASP A 149 21.13 -14.17 -2.09
N SER A 150 20.94 -13.99 -0.77
CA SER A 150 21.19 -14.99 0.26
C SER A 150 19.98 -15.90 0.52
N GLY A 151 18.83 -15.60 -0.09
CA GLY A 151 17.55 -16.26 0.14
C GLY A 151 16.78 -15.74 1.36
N ASP A 152 17.26 -14.68 2.00
CA ASP A 152 16.62 -14.10 3.17
C ASP A 152 15.38 -13.29 2.77
N PRO A 153 14.26 -13.41 3.50
CA PRO A 153 13.05 -12.66 3.21
C PRO A 153 13.23 -11.17 3.53
N PRO A 154 12.41 -10.29 2.93
CA PRO A 154 12.41 -8.89 3.30
C PRO A 154 12.04 -8.74 4.78
N GLN A 155 12.71 -7.82 5.46
CA GLN A 155 12.56 -7.59 6.90
C GLN A 155 11.32 -6.73 7.18
N TRP A 156 10.15 -7.23 6.81
CA TRP A 156 8.86 -6.58 7.06
C TRP A 156 8.48 -6.66 8.54
N ASN A 157 8.08 -5.52 9.09
CA ASN A 157 7.62 -5.41 10.47
C ASN A 157 6.56 -4.31 10.58
N PHE A 158 5.45 -4.47 9.86
CA PHE A 158 4.30 -3.56 9.93
C PHE A 158 3.33 -4.01 11.03
N THR A 159 2.36 -3.17 11.34
CA THR A 159 1.21 -3.56 12.17
C THR A 159 -0.09 -3.58 11.38
N CYS A 160 -1.04 -4.43 11.76
CA CYS A 160 -2.40 -4.39 11.20
C CYS A 160 -3.02 -2.99 11.36
N ALA A 161 -2.75 -2.30 12.47
CA ALA A 161 -3.17 -0.92 12.68
C ALA A 161 -2.56 0.05 11.65
N GLU A 162 -1.26 -0.06 11.36
CA GLU A 162 -0.58 0.73 10.34
C GLU A 162 -1.15 0.49 8.93
N LEU A 163 -1.40 -0.77 8.56
CA LEU A 163 -2.05 -1.09 7.29
C LEU A 163 -3.51 -0.61 7.25
N SER A 164 -4.20 -0.55 8.39
CA SER A 164 -5.54 0.04 8.46
C SER A 164 -5.53 1.55 8.20
N VAL A 165 -4.52 2.26 8.72
CA VAL A 165 -4.30 3.69 8.42
C VAL A 165 -4.01 3.88 6.93
N LEU A 166 -3.17 3.03 6.34
CA LEU A 166 -2.90 3.04 4.90
C LEU A 166 -4.18 2.84 4.08
N ALA A 167 -4.99 1.85 4.42
CA ALA A 167 -6.26 1.60 3.75
C ALA A 167 -7.22 2.77 3.87
N ALA A 168 -7.33 3.38 5.06
CA ALA A 168 -8.17 4.55 5.29
C ALA A 168 -7.75 5.76 4.44
N PHE A 169 -6.44 5.95 4.24
CA PHE A 169 -5.91 6.98 3.35
C PHE A 169 -6.38 6.77 1.90
N TYR A 170 -6.19 5.57 1.34
CA TYR A 170 -6.64 5.27 -0.02
C TYR A 170 -8.18 5.30 -0.15
N ARG A 171 -8.90 4.86 0.88
CA ARG A 171 -10.37 4.95 0.93
C ARG A 171 -10.83 6.39 0.81
N ARG A 172 -10.18 7.31 1.52
CA ARG A 172 -10.46 8.75 1.42
C ARG A 172 -10.18 9.28 0.02
N CYS A 173 -9.06 8.90 -0.58
CA CYS A 173 -8.74 9.31 -1.94
C CYS A 173 -9.83 8.86 -2.93
N ALA A 174 -10.31 7.63 -2.80
CA ALA A 174 -11.42 7.12 -3.62
C ALA A 174 -12.72 7.92 -3.40
N GLU A 175 -13.13 8.11 -2.14
CA GLU A 175 -14.40 8.77 -1.79
C GLU A 175 -14.44 10.26 -2.17
N ARG A 176 -13.29 10.93 -2.13
CA ARG A 176 -13.16 12.35 -2.43
C ARG A 176 -12.76 12.63 -3.88
N GLY A 177 -12.47 11.59 -4.67
CA GLY A 177 -12.05 11.72 -6.06
C GLY A 177 -10.62 12.26 -6.21
N PHE A 178 -9.73 11.94 -5.28
CA PHE A 178 -8.33 12.34 -5.32
C PHE A 178 -7.51 11.35 -6.15
N ALA A 179 -6.57 11.87 -6.93
CA ALA A 179 -5.66 11.10 -7.78
C ALA A 179 -4.19 11.29 -7.34
N VAL A 180 -3.36 10.30 -7.67
CA VAL A 180 -1.96 10.16 -7.24
C VAL A 180 -1.05 10.34 -8.44
N TYR A 181 0.00 11.14 -8.34
CA TYR A 181 0.95 11.38 -9.43
C TYR A 181 2.38 10.99 -9.03
N ALA A 182 3.20 10.59 -10.00
CA ALA A 182 4.63 10.34 -9.81
C ALA A 182 5.37 11.66 -9.64
N ASP A 183 6.49 11.64 -8.93
CA ASP A 183 7.43 12.76 -8.93
C ASP A 183 8.30 12.70 -10.19
N VAL A 184 8.67 13.87 -10.73
CA VAL A 184 9.52 14.04 -11.92
C VAL A 184 10.95 14.33 -11.51
#